data_AF-A0A527H768-F1
#
_entry.id   AF-A0A527H768-F1
#
_cell.length_a   1.000
_cell.length_b   1.000
_cell.length_c   1.000
_cell.angle_alpha   90.00
_cell.angle_beta   90.00
_cell.angle_gamma   90.00
#
_symmetry.space_group_name_H-M   'P 1'
#
loop_
_entity.id
_entity.type
_entity.pdbx_description
1 polymer ?
#
loop_
_entity_poly.entity_id
_entity_poly.type
_entity_poly.pdbx_seq_one_letter_code
_entity_poly.pdbx_strand_id
1 'polypeptide(L)'
;MDTFRDKLIPVTSILAGVVVLWYAFAVILNAPFQRDLDRRAGETSTFSELVGKTLSQPKPTLPAPHQVAVNFFENTFLRPITSNRSLVYNAWVTLSST
;
A
#
# COMPACT_ATOMS: atom_id res chain seq x y z
N MET A 1 4.43 -22.14 29.94
CA MET A 1 4.65 -22.27 28.48
C MET A 1 4.04 -21.06 27.75
N ASP A 2 4.12 -19.85 28.31
CA ASP A 2 3.11 -18.81 28.02
C ASP A 2 3.70 -17.49 27.48
N THR A 3 5.00 -17.26 27.66
CA THR A 3 5.66 -16.00 27.25
C THR A 3 5.54 -15.68 25.76
N PHE A 4 5.44 -16.70 24.90
CA PHE A 4 5.30 -16.53 23.46
C PHE A 4 3.88 -16.07 23.08
N ARG A 5 2.85 -16.68 23.67
CA ARG A 5 1.44 -16.36 23.42
C ARG A 5 1.07 -14.99 24.00
N ASP A 6 1.58 -14.70 25.20
CA ASP A 6 1.36 -13.44 25.91
C ASP A 6 1.96 -12.22 25.19
N LYS A 7 3.00 -12.44 24.36
CA LYS A 7 3.62 -11.39 23.55
C LYS A 7 3.06 -11.33 22.14
N LEU A 8 2.82 -12.47 21.50
CA LEU A 8 2.37 -12.50 20.11
C LEU A 8 0.95 -12.00 19.91
N ILE A 9 0.01 -12.39 20.79
CA ILE A 9 -1.40 -12.00 20.61
C ILE A 9 -1.54 -10.48 20.65
N PRO A 10 -1.00 -9.75 21.64
CA PRO A 10 -1.08 -8.29 21.64
C PRO A 10 -0.41 -7.65 20.42
N VAL A 11 0.80 -8.10 20.05
CA VAL A 11 1.55 -7.52 18.93
C VAL A 11 0.82 -7.74 17.61
N THR A 12 0.38 -8.96 17.33
CA THR A 12 -0.36 -9.27 16.10
C THR A 12 -1.71 -8.57 16.05
N SER A 13 -2.40 -8.42 17.18
CA SER A 13 -3.65 -7.65 17.27
C SER A 13 -3.44 -6.18 16.92
N ILE A 14 -2.37 -5.56 17.43
CA ILE A 14 -2.03 -4.17 17.11
C ILE A 14 -1.70 -4.04 15.62
N LEU A 15 -0.85 -4.92 15.09
CA LEU A 15 -0.49 -4.92 13.67
C LEU A 15 -1.71 -5.10 12.76
N ALA A 16 -2.62 -6.02 13.11
CA ALA A 16 -3.87 -6.21 12.39
C ALA A 16 -4.74 -4.95 12.43
N GLY A 17 -4.85 -4.31 13.60
CA GLY A 17 -5.56 -3.03 13.75
C GLY A 17 -4.98 -1.92 12.88
N VAL A 18 -3.64 -1.81 12.83
CA VAL A 18 -2.94 -0.84 11.97
C VAL A 18 -3.22 -1.11 10.49
N VAL A 19 -3.18 -2.38 10.05
CA VAL A 19 -3.46 -2.75 8.66
C VAL A 19 -4.91 -2.43 8.28
N VAL A 20 -5.87 -2.75 9.16
CA VAL A 20 -7.29 -2.42 8.95
C VAL A 20 -7.48 -0.91 8.82
N LEU A 21 -6.87 -0.14 9.74
CA LEU A 21 -6.94 1.32 9.71
C LEU A 21 -6.31 1.90 8.44
N TRP A 22 -5.20 1.32 7.98
CA TRP A 22 -4.55 1.71 6.73
C TRP A 22 -5.48 1.46 5.53
N TYR A 23 -6.14 0.31 5.42
CA TYR A 23 -7.13 0.08 4.36
C TYR A 23 -8.28 1.09 4.39
N ALA A 24 -8.79 1.41 5.58
CA ALA A 24 -9.85 2.40 5.73
C ALA A 24 -9.39 3.79 5.24
N PHE A 25 -8.20 4.23 5.64
CA PHE A 25 -7.65 5.51 5.17
C PHE A 25 -7.31 5.51 3.68
N ALA A 26 -6.87 4.39 3.11
CA ALA A 26 -6.64 4.28 1.68
C ALA A 26 -7.92 4.58 0.90
N VAL A 27 -9.06 4.02 1.33
CA VAL A 27 -10.37 4.35 0.73
C VAL A 27 -10.72 5.82 0.95
N ILE A 28 -10.65 6.33 2.19
CA ILE A 28 -11.06 7.70 2.54
C ILE A 28 -10.27 8.74 1.74
N LEU A 29 -8.95 8.59 1.65
CA LEU A 29 -8.06 9.56 1.02
C LEU A 29 -8.06 9.46 -0.51
N ASN A 30 -8.29 8.27 -1.08
CA ASN A 30 -8.34 8.09 -2.54
C ASN A 30 -9.75 8.38 -3.11
N ALA A 31 -10.81 8.28 -2.31
CA ALA A 31 -12.20 8.45 -2.77
C ALA A 31 -12.52 9.79 -3.45
N PRO A 32 -12.05 10.96 -2.98
CA PRO A 32 -12.34 12.24 -3.64
C PRO A 32 -11.85 12.26 -5.09
N PHE A 33 -10.62 11.80 -5.31
CA PHE A 33 -10.04 11.73 -6.65
C PHE A 33 -10.79 10.73 -7.54
N GLN A 34 -11.14 9.55 -7.00
CA GLN A 34 -11.93 8.58 -7.76
C GLN A 34 -13.32 9.09 -8.13
N ARG A 35 -13.99 9.82 -7.23
CA ARG A 35 -15.28 10.46 -7.52
C ARG A 35 -15.17 11.52 -8.61
N ASP A 36 -14.09 12.29 -8.64
CA ASP A 36 -13.85 13.25 -9.71
C ASP A 36 -13.60 12.56 -11.05
N LEU A 37 -12.90 11.42 -11.07
CA LEU A 37 -12.75 10.60 -12.27
C LEU A 37 -14.09 10.06 -12.75
N ASP A 38 -14.88 9.46 -11.86
CA ASP A 38 -16.20 8.91 -12.18
C ASP A 38 -17.13 10.01 -12.73
N ARG A 39 -17.13 11.20 -12.10
CA ARG A 39 -17.92 12.36 -12.56
C ARG A 39 -17.54 12.80 -13.97
N ARG A 40 -16.24 12.83 -14.29
CA ARG A 40 -15.74 13.19 -15.63
C ARG A 40 -16.08 12.12 -16.67
N ALA A 41 -16.15 10.86 -16.24
CA ALA A 41 -16.56 9.73 -17.07
C ALA A 41 -18.09 9.60 -17.22
N GLY A 42 -18.87 10.37 -16.46
CA GLY A 42 -20.34 10.23 -16.43
C GLY A 42 -20.81 8.96 -15.72
N GLU A 43 -19.96 8.35 -14.89
CA GLU A 43 -20.26 7.14 -14.14
C GLU A 43 -20.80 7.47 -12.74
N THR A 44 -21.70 6.63 -12.24
CA THR A 44 -22.15 6.67 -10.85
C THR A 44 -21.81 5.35 -10.17
N SER A 45 -20.70 5.34 -9.44
CA SER A 45 -20.25 4.15 -8.72
C SER A 45 -21.08 3.94 -7.45
N THR A 46 -21.50 2.69 -7.21
CA THR A 46 -21.98 2.25 -5.89
C THR A 46 -20.86 2.34 -4.86
N PHE A 47 -21.20 2.24 -3.56
CA PHE A 47 -20.20 2.29 -2.50
C PHE A 47 -19.15 1.17 -2.63
N SER A 48 -19.57 -0.07 -2.93
CA SER A 48 -18.67 -1.20 -3.12
C SER A 48 -17.74 -1.03 -4.31
N GLU A 49 -18.24 -0.49 -5.42
CA GLU A 49 -17.42 -0.20 -6.61
C GLU A 49 -16.42 0.90 -6.34
N LEU A 50 -16.83 1.97 -5.63
CA LEU A 50 -15.93 3.03 -5.22
C LEU A 50 -14.78 2.49 -4.35
N VAL A 51 -15.09 1.63 -3.38
CA VAL A 51 -14.06 0.96 -2.55
C VAL A 51 -13.11 0.14 -3.43
N GLY A 52 -13.62 -0.68 -4.34
CA GLY A 52 -12.78 -1.48 -5.25
C GLY A 52 -11.88 -0.61 -6.13
N LYS A 53 -12.44 0.45 -6.72
CA LYS A 53 -11.70 1.41 -7.57
C LYS A 53 -10.61 2.15 -6.78
N THR A 54 -10.92 2.64 -5.58
CA THR A 54 -9.96 3.35 -4.72
C THR A 54 -8.79 2.48 -4.24
N LEU A 55 -9.03 1.18 -4.02
CA LEU A 55 -7.99 0.24 -3.60
C LEU A 55 -7.12 -0.28 -4.75
N SER A 56 -7.55 -0.12 -5.99
CA SER A 56 -6.84 -0.56 -7.21
C SER A 56 -6.38 0.59 -8.10
N GLN A 57 -6.50 1.83 -7.62
CA GLN A 57 -6.12 3.02 -8.38
C GLN A 57 -4.63 2.99 -8.78
N PRO A 58 -4.27 3.28 -10.05
CA PRO A 58 -2.88 3.24 -10.52
C PRO A 58 -1.96 4.30 -9.90
N LYS A 59 -2.51 5.46 -9.52
CA LYS A 59 -1.80 6.56 -8.89
C LYS A 59 -2.58 7.03 -7.64
N PRO A 60 -2.60 6.23 -6.57
CA PRO A 60 -3.36 6.54 -5.37
C PRO A 60 -2.66 7.65 -4.57
N THR A 61 -3.43 8.43 -3.81
CA THR A 61 -2.89 9.39 -2.84
C THR A 61 -2.24 8.65 -1.67
N LEU A 62 -2.93 7.63 -1.13
CA LEU A 62 -2.38 6.68 -0.18
C LEU A 62 -2.41 5.27 -0.79
N PRO A 63 -1.26 4.66 -1.12
CA PRO A 63 -1.24 3.30 -1.62
C PRO A 63 -1.76 2.31 -0.57
N ALA A 64 -2.60 1.38 -1.02
CA ALA A 64 -3.12 0.33 -0.16
C ALA A 64 -2.00 -0.65 0.27
N PRO A 65 -2.12 -1.32 1.43
CA PRO A 65 -1.08 -2.21 1.94
C PRO A 65 -0.60 -3.27 0.92
N HIS A 66 -1.54 -3.87 0.16
CA HIS A 66 -1.19 -4.86 -0.86
C HIS A 66 -0.43 -4.24 -2.05
N GLN A 67 -0.76 -3.00 -2.45
CA GLN A 67 -0.03 -2.30 -3.52
C GLN A 67 1.42 -2.03 -3.09
N VAL A 68 1.64 -1.66 -1.82
CA VAL A 68 2.99 -1.48 -1.26
C VAL A 68 3.75 -2.80 -1.24
N ALA A 69 3.12 -3.89 -0.78
CA ALA A 69 3.74 -5.21 -0.75
C ALA A 69 4.19 -5.69 -2.15
N VAL A 70 3.33 -5.52 -3.17
CA VAL A 70 3.65 -5.85 -4.57
C VAL A 70 4.82 -5.00 -5.06
N ASN A 71 4.74 -3.67 -4.91
CA ASN A 71 5.82 -2.77 -5.36
C ASN A 71 7.14 -3.04 -4.66
N PHE A 72 7.12 -3.35 -3.35
CA PHE A 72 8.31 -3.68 -2.60
C PHE A 72 8.97 -4.95 -3.15
N PHE A 73 8.19 -6.01 -3.35
CA PHE A 73 8.72 -7.27 -3.86
C PHE A 73 9.26 -7.13 -5.29
N GLU A 74 8.49 -6.51 -6.18
CA GLU A 74 8.90 -6.27 -7.57
C GLU A 74 10.22 -5.51 -7.65
N ASN A 75 10.33 -4.37 -6.95
CA ASN A 75 11.49 -3.49 -7.05
C ASN A 75 12.70 -3.96 -6.22
N THR A 76 12.52 -4.94 -5.34
CA THR A 76 13.61 -5.53 -4.56
C THR A 76 14.15 -6.80 -5.23
N PHE A 77 13.29 -7.72 -5.64
CA PHE A 77 13.70 -9.07 -6.06
C PHE A 77 13.61 -9.30 -7.56
N LEU A 78 12.63 -8.68 -8.25
CA LEU A 78 12.39 -8.96 -9.67
C LEU A 78 13.09 -7.99 -10.61
N ARG A 79 13.33 -6.74 -10.16
CA ARG A 79 14.04 -5.74 -10.96
C ARG A 79 15.56 -6.00 -10.96
N PRO A 80 16.23 -5.83 -12.12
CA PRO A 80 17.68 -5.88 -12.18
C PRO A 80 18.30 -4.88 -11.20
N ILE A 81 19.35 -5.30 -10.49
CA ILE A 81 20.06 -4.48 -9.48
C ILE A 81 20.69 -3.21 -10.10
N THR A 82 20.92 -3.19 -11.42
CA THR A 82 21.44 -2.01 -12.13
C THR A 82 20.34 -1.02 -12.58
N SER A 83 19.07 -1.34 -12.34
CA SER A 83 17.97 -0.48 -12.72
C SER A 83 17.81 0.68 -11.75
N ASN A 84 17.56 1.89 -12.28
CA ASN A 84 17.19 3.06 -11.47
C ASN A 84 15.90 2.86 -10.64
N ARG A 85 15.06 1.87 -10.99
CA ARG A 85 13.85 1.50 -10.24
C ARG A 85 14.10 0.46 -9.15
N SER A 86 15.29 -0.12 -9.05
CA SER A 86 15.61 -1.12 -8.03
C SER A 86 15.82 -0.45 -6.66
N LEU A 87 15.19 -0.99 -5.62
CA LEU A 87 15.43 -0.52 -4.26
C LEU A 87 16.84 -0.87 -3.77
N VAL A 88 17.40 -2.00 -4.23
CA VAL A 88 18.77 -2.42 -3.92
C VAL A 88 19.78 -1.42 -4.50
N TYR A 89 19.58 -0.99 -5.74
CA TYR A 89 20.40 0.05 -6.37
C TYR A 89 20.41 1.34 -5.55
N ASN A 90 19.23 1.86 -5.23
CA ASN A 90 19.09 3.14 -4.52
C ASN A 90 19.63 3.07 -3.08
N ALA A 91 19.46 1.92 -2.40
CA ALA A 91 20.06 1.68 -1.09
C ALA A 91 21.60 1.72 -1.16
N TRP A 92 22.20 1.06 -2.16
CA TRP A 92 23.64 1.12 -2.38
C TRP A 92 24.13 2.54 -2.65
N VAL A 93 23.47 3.28 -3.55
CA VAL A 93 23.84 4.67 -3.85
C VAL A 93 23.86 5.51 -2.58
N THR A 94 22.83 5.39 -1.74
CA THR A 94 22.72 6.10 -0.46
C THR A 94 23.82 5.72 0.53
N LEU A 95 24.15 4.42 0.62
CA LEU A 95 25.21 3.93 1.50
C LEU A 95 26.61 4.30 1.01
N SER A 96 26.81 4.33 -0.31
CA SER A 96 28.12 4.62 -0.93
C SER A 96 28.54 6.09 -0.84
N SER A 97 27.60 7.00 -0.59
CA SER A 97 27.89 8.42 -0.37
C SER A 97 28.31 8.74 1.07
N THR A 98 28.23 7.76 1.98
CA THR A 98 28.76 7.86 3.33
C THR A 98 30.20 7.38 3.34
#